data_AF-A0A2G7H2Q2-F1
#
_entry.id   AF-A0A2G7H2Q2-F1
#
_cell.length_a   1.000
_cell.length_b   1.000
_cell.length_c   1.000
_cell.angle_alpha   90.00
_cell.angle_beta   90.00
_cell.angle_gamma   90.00
#
_symmetry.space_group_name_H-M   'P 1'
#
loop_
_entity.id
_entity.type
_entity.pdbx_description
1 polymer ?
#
loop_
_entity_poly.entity_id
_entity_poly.type
_entity_poly.pdbx_seq_one_letter_code
_entity_poly.pdbx_strand_id
1 'polypeptide(L)'
;MDTTRPNAPKFPRGGLRAPPPGPLESETVYRGLALEGDLSGADALNAVTFQGCVFRWVNLTGVHWRGVRLTDVRFEGCDLSGAHLEDAALERVQFTDCRLLGVQAAHARLRHVTLTRVAAPLSVWVRADAAHLRLDDCDLTEAAFMDADLPGLILRACLLPRTDLRGARLAGADLRSSDLRGLRVTPRELEGVTVDATQLPDLAHLLGVRVGESLPEPDALP
;
A
#
# COMPACT_ATOMS: atom_id res chain seq x y z
N MET A 1 17.00 -14.43 4.69
CA MET A 1 16.83 -14.02 6.10
C MET A 1 15.52 -13.26 6.18
N ASP A 2 14.61 -13.71 7.03
CA ASP A 2 13.21 -13.27 7.08
C ASP A 2 13.14 -11.80 7.53
N THR A 3 13.08 -10.87 6.58
CA THR A 3 12.73 -9.48 6.83
C THR A 3 11.22 -9.36 7.00
N THR A 4 10.73 -10.13 7.96
CA THR A 4 9.58 -9.88 8.85
C THR A 4 8.26 -9.62 8.16
N ARG A 5 7.57 -10.72 7.84
CA ARG A 5 6.13 -10.74 7.57
C ARG A 5 5.38 -9.78 8.52
N PRO A 6 4.50 -8.91 8.01
CA PRO A 6 3.67 -8.05 8.85
C PRO A 6 2.89 -8.86 9.89
N ASN A 7 2.80 -8.35 11.12
CA ASN A 7 1.94 -8.91 12.14
C ASN A 7 0.47 -8.74 11.74
N ALA A 8 -0.30 -9.83 11.81
CA ALA A 8 -1.73 -9.78 11.49
C ALA A 8 -2.54 -9.01 12.55
N PRO A 9 -3.69 -8.43 12.17
CA PRO A 9 -4.67 -7.86 13.10
C PRO A 9 -5.09 -8.86 14.19
N LYS A 10 -5.22 -8.38 15.42
CA LYS A 10 -5.67 -9.15 16.58
C LYS A 10 -7.11 -8.75 16.95
N PHE A 11 -8.05 -9.65 16.74
CA PHE A 11 -9.47 -9.41 17.03
C PHE A 11 -9.89 -9.87 18.44
N PRO A 12 -10.97 -9.29 19.01
CA PRO A 12 -11.51 -9.72 20.29
C PRO A 12 -11.93 -11.19 20.29
N ARG A 13 -11.60 -11.93 21.36
CA ARG A 13 -11.99 -13.34 21.52
C ARG A 13 -13.51 -13.56 21.55
N GLY A 14 -14.26 -12.56 22.02
CA GLY A 14 -15.72 -12.60 22.08
C GLY A 14 -16.43 -12.32 20.75
N GLY A 15 -15.69 -12.22 19.65
CA GLY A 15 -16.23 -11.88 18.34
C GLY A 15 -16.44 -10.39 18.13
N LEU A 16 -16.96 -10.05 16.94
CA LEU A 16 -17.28 -8.69 16.53
C LEU A 16 -18.74 -8.37 16.86
N ARG A 17 -19.01 -7.10 17.15
CA ARG A 17 -20.34 -6.57 17.46
C ARG A 17 -20.86 -5.71 16.32
N ALA A 18 -22.17 -5.57 16.22
CA ALA A 18 -22.76 -4.56 15.34
C ALA A 18 -22.37 -3.14 15.82
N PRO A 19 -22.25 -2.17 14.90
CA PRO A 19 -21.99 -0.78 15.27
C PRO A 19 -23.16 -0.22 16.10
N PRO A 20 -22.90 0.77 16.97
CA PRO A 20 -23.97 1.47 17.66
C PRO A 20 -24.91 2.15 16.64
N PRO A 21 -26.20 2.31 16.97
CA PRO A 21 -27.12 3.04 16.11
C PRO A 21 -26.69 4.51 16.00
N GLY A 22 -26.87 5.09 14.81
CA GLY A 22 -26.49 6.47 14.53
C GLY A 22 -25.21 6.60 13.72
N PRO A 23 -24.84 7.84 13.33
CA PRO A 23 -23.62 8.10 12.59
C PRO A 23 -22.37 7.86 13.46
N LEU A 24 -21.23 7.69 12.79
CA LEU A 24 -19.94 7.74 13.47
C LEU A 24 -19.67 9.16 13.98
N GLU A 25 -18.92 9.26 15.08
CA GLU A 25 -18.62 10.51 15.77
C GLU A 25 -17.11 10.77 15.79
N SER A 26 -16.72 12.04 15.74
CA SER A 26 -15.34 12.47 15.89
C SER A 26 -14.81 12.10 17.27
N GLU A 27 -13.48 11.99 17.39
CA GLU A 27 -12.77 11.74 18.67
C GLU A 27 -13.20 10.48 19.42
N THR A 28 -13.96 9.60 18.77
CA THR A 28 -14.54 8.41 19.38
C THR A 28 -13.67 7.19 19.15
N VAL A 29 -13.67 6.27 20.12
CA VAL A 29 -12.97 4.98 20.02
C VAL A 29 -13.95 3.84 19.82
N TYR A 30 -14.01 3.33 18.60
CA TYR A 30 -14.81 2.16 18.24
C TYR A 30 -13.99 0.88 18.40
N ARG A 31 -14.57 -0.12 19.09
CA ARG A 31 -13.85 -1.35 19.47
C ARG A 31 -14.61 -2.59 19.05
N GLY A 32 -13.95 -3.50 18.35
CA GLY A 32 -14.48 -4.83 18.09
C GLY A 32 -15.76 -4.82 17.25
N LEU A 33 -15.87 -3.92 16.28
CA LEU A 33 -17.06 -3.77 15.45
C LEU A 33 -16.91 -4.49 14.11
N ALA A 34 -18.02 -5.03 13.59
CA ALA A 34 -18.19 -5.39 12.19
C ALA A 34 -19.02 -4.30 11.53
N LEU A 35 -18.41 -3.48 10.67
CA LEU A 35 -19.05 -2.40 9.94
C LEU A 35 -19.36 -2.83 8.51
N GLU A 36 -20.55 -2.49 8.04
CA GLU A 36 -21.09 -2.80 6.71
C GLU A 36 -21.92 -1.60 6.22
N GLY A 37 -22.16 -1.51 4.91
CA GLY A 37 -23.02 -0.48 4.32
C GLY A 37 -22.27 0.76 3.83
N ASP A 38 -22.96 1.90 3.80
CA ASP A 38 -22.42 3.13 3.24
C ASP A 38 -22.00 4.11 4.35
N LEU A 39 -20.72 4.45 4.37
CA LEU A 39 -20.10 5.41 5.26
C LEU A 39 -19.43 6.56 4.49
N SER A 40 -19.69 6.73 3.18
CA SER A 40 -19.09 7.83 2.41
C SER A 40 -19.54 9.22 2.92
N GLY A 41 -20.70 9.29 3.59
CA GLY A 41 -21.17 10.49 4.28
C GLY A 41 -20.53 10.74 5.65
N ALA A 42 -19.63 9.87 6.13
CA ALA A 42 -18.86 10.07 7.35
C ALA A 42 -17.58 10.88 7.06
N ASP A 43 -17.75 12.01 6.38
CA ASP A 43 -16.71 12.80 5.72
C ASP A 43 -16.05 13.85 6.61
N ALA A 44 -16.51 14.03 7.86
CA ALA A 44 -15.99 15.03 8.79
C ALA A 44 -15.53 14.42 10.13
N LEU A 45 -14.99 13.20 10.11
CA LEU A 45 -14.50 12.53 11.30
C LEU A 45 -13.06 12.92 11.61
N ASN A 46 -12.87 13.72 12.65
CA ASN A 46 -11.55 14.07 13.15
C ASN A 46 -11.12 13.13 14.28
N ALA A 47 -9.87 12.66 14.22
CA ALA A 47 -9.22 11.89 15.28
C ALA A 47 -9.97 10.63 15.76
N VAL A 48 -10.84 10.06 14.92
CA VAL A 48 -11.55 8.81 15.21
C VAL A 48 -10.56 7.65 15.33
N THR A 49 -10.86 6.69 16.21
CA THR A 49 -10.02 5.52 16.44
C THR A 49 -10.83 4.24 16.29
N PHE A 50 -10.34 3.31 15.48
CA PHE A 50 -10.90 1.96 15.35
C PHE A 50 -9.90 0.92 15.88
N GLN A 51 -10.37 0.04 16.78
CA GLN A 51 -9.53 -0.98 17.39
C GLN A 51 -10.18 -2.36 17.31
N GLY A 52 -9.53 -3.31 16.64
CA GLY A 52 -10.07 -4.66 16.50
C GLY A 52 -11.33 -4.72 15.63
N CYS A 53 -11.48 -3.79 14.68
CA CYS A 53 -12.68 -3.67 13.84
C CYS A 53 -12.49 -4.31 12.46
N VAL A 54 -13.59 -4.75 11.85
CA VAL A 54 -13.63 -5.24 10.48
C VAL A 54 -14.66 -4.44 9.70
N PHE A 55 -14.26 -3.93 8.54
CA PHE A 55 -15.12 -3.28 7.56
C PHE A 55 -15.31 -4.26 6.41
N ARG A 56 -16.55 -4.61 6.08
CA ARG A 56 -16.88 -5.51 4.96
C ARG A 56 -17.75 -4.81 3.95
N TRP A 57 -17.29 -4.75 2.70
CA TRP A 57 -18.03 -4.19 1.58
C TRP A 57 -18.53 -2.77 1.86
N VAL A 58 -17.78 -2.02 2.67
CA VAL A 58 -18.16 -0.67 3.10
C VAL A 58 -17.77 0.33 2.03
N ASN A 59 -18.71 1.22 1.69
CA ASN A 59 -18.40 2.41 0.92
C ASN A 59 -17.80 3.49 1.82
N LEU A 60 -16.55 3.86 1.55
CA LEU A 60 -15.76 4.89 2.24
C LEU A 60 -15.21 5.90 1.21
N THR A 61 -15.86 6.04 0.05
CA THR A 61 -15.38 6.95 -1.00
C THR A 61 -15.37 8.39 -0.48
N GLY A 62 -14.25 9.09 -0.67
CA GLY A 62 -14.13 10.52 -0.35
C GLY A 62 -14.17 10.87 1.14
N VAL A 63 -14.12 9.89 2.06
CA VAL A 63 -14.17 10.21 3.50
C VAL A 63 -12.94 11.02 3.93
N HIS A 64 -13.11 12.03 4.80
CA HIS A 64 -11.99 12.73 5.44
C HIS A 64 -11.72 12.18 6.82
N TRP A 65 -10.76 11.26 6.87
CA TRP A 65 -10.30 10.57 8.07
C TRP A 65 -8.85 10.97 8.39
N ARG A 66 -8.59 12.29 8.32
CA ARG A 66 -7.27 12.84 8.62
C ARG A 66 -6.88 12.50 10.07
N GLY A 67 -5.67 11.98 10.25
CA GLY A 67 -5.16 11.58 11.56
C GLY A 67 -5.90 10.40 12.21
N VAL A 68 -6.71 9.65 11.45
CA VAL A 68 -7.38 8.45 11.96
C VAL A 68 -6.38 7.46 12.55
N ARG A 69 -6.78 6.81 13.64
CA ARG A 69 -5.98 5.74 14.25
C ARG A 69 -6.66 4.40 14.04
N LEU A 70 -5.97 3.50 13.35
CA LEU A 70 -6.45 2.15 13.04
C LEU A 70 -5.49 1.16 13.70
N THR A 71 -6.00 0.35 14.63
CA THR A 71 -5.22 -0.68 15.31
C THR A 71 -5.94 -2.01 15.19
N ASP A 72 -5.28 -3.04 14.67
CA ASP A 72 -5.91 -4.35 14.48
C ASP A 72 -7.20 -4.27 13.63
N VAL A 73 -7.11 -3.57 12.50
CA VAL A 73 -8.27 -3.34 11.62
C VAL A 73 -8.14 -4.15 10.33
N ARG A 74 -9.28 -4.63 9.82
CA ARG A 74 -9.35 -5.22 8.48
C ARG A 74 -10.41 -4.55 7.62
N PHE A 75 -10.07 -4.28 6.37
CA PHE A 75 -10.98 -3.89 5.30
C PHE A 75 -11.07 -5.04 4.29
N GLU A 76 -12.27 -5.54 4.05
CA GLU A 76 -12.58 -6.63 3.12
C GLU A 76 -13.56 -6.10 2.06
N GLY A 77 -13.12 -5.96 0.82
CA GLY A 77 -14.02 -5.53 -0.26
C GLY A 77 -14.48 -4.07 -0.19
N CYS A 78 -13.79 -3.22 0.57
CA CYS A 78 -14.17 -1.82 0.77
C CYS A 78 -13.76 -0.93 -0.41
N ASP A 79 -14.51 0.16 -0.61
CA ASP A 79 -14.13 1.22 -1.55
C ASP A 79 -13.72 2.47 -0.78
N LEU A 80 -12.43 2.78 -0.78
CA LEU A 80 -11.85 3.99 -0.18
C LEU A 80 -11.41 4.99 -1.26
N SER A 81 -11.97 4.93 -2.47
CA SER A 81 -11.52 5.81 -3.57
C SER A 81 -11.67 7.28 -3.18
N GLY A 82 -10.59 8.06 -3.37
CA GLY A 82 -10.52 9.46 -2.98
C GLY A 82 -10.53 9.74 -1.48
N ALA A 83 -10.39 8.73 -0.61
CA ALA A 83 -10.36 8.95 0.84
C ALA A 83 -9.10 9.73 1.27
N HIS A 84 -9.27 10.57 2.28
CA HIS A 84 -8.24 11.40 2.89
C HIS A 84 -7.80 10.79 4.22
N LEU A 85 -6.59 10.24 4.22
CA LEU A 85 -5.90 9.53 5.30
C LEU A 85 -4.57 10.21 5.65
N GLU A 86 -4.42 11.50 5.40
CA GLU A 86 -3.20 12.23 5.73
C GLU A 86 -2.96 12.16 7.25
N ASP A 87 -1.70 12.01 7.66
CA ASP A 87 -1.29 11.84 9.06
C ASP A 87 -1.91 10.62 9.78
N ALA A 88 -2.57 9.69 9.07
CA ALA A 88 -3.18 8.51 9.67
C ALA A 88 -2.12 7.60 10.31
N ALA A 89 -2.49 6.91 11.39
CA ALA A 89 -1.66 5.93 12.05
C ALA A 89 -2.29 4.53 11.96
N LEU A 90 -1.65 3.64 11.21
CA LEU A 90 -2.09 2.27 10.97
C LEU A 90 -1.12 1.29 11.64
N GLU A 91 -1.63 0.46 12.54
CA GLU A 91 -0.89 -0.58 13.24
C GLU A 91 -1.62 -1.92 13.08
N ARG A 92 -0.97 -2.90 12.45
CA ARG A 92 -1.54 -4.23 12.15
C ARG A 92 -2.86 -4.10 11.39
N VAL A 93 -2.79 -3.48 10.21
CA VAL A 93 -3.96 -3.23 9.36
C VAL A 93 -3.87 -4.04 8.07
N GLN A 94 -5.00 -4.63 7.66
CA GLN A 94 -5.11 -5.41 6.44
C GLN A 94 -6.16 -4.84 5.50
N PHE A 95 -5.82 -4.69 4.23
CA PHE A 95 -6.75 -4.42 3.15
C PHE A 95 -6.78 -5.63 2.21
N THR A 96 -7.96 -6.11 1.88
CA THR A 96 -8.13 -7.28 1.01
C THR A 96 -9.27 -7.01 0.04
N ASP A 97 -9.00 -7.14 -1.26
CA ASP A 97 -9.99 -6.91 -2.32
C ASP A 97 -10.59 -5.48 -2.30
N CYS A 98 -9.81 -4.48 -1.87
CA CYS A 98 -10.26 -3.10 -1.73
C CYS A 98 -9.89 -2.21 -2.93
N ARG A 99 -10.62 -1.09 -3.06
CA ARG A 99 -10.27 0.02 -3.97
C ARG A 99 -9.75 1.21 -3.18
N LEU A 100 -8.63 1.76 -3.62
CA LEU A 100 -7.93 2.90 -3.04
C LEU A 100 -7.50 3.89 -4.15
N LEU A 101 -8.28 3.98 -5.23
CA LEU A 101 -8.03 4.91 -6.34
C LEU A 101 -7.93 6.34 -5.80
N GLY A 102 -6.79 7.00 -6.02
CA GLY A 102 -6.61 8.40 -5.64
C GLY A 102 -6.61 8.69 -4.14
N VAL A 103 -6.45 7.68 -3.27
CA VAL A 103 -6.33 7.87 -1.82
C VAL A 103 -5.20 8.84 -1.49
N GLN A 104 -5.43 9.75 -0.55
CA GLN A 104 -4.45 10.70 -0.03
C GLN A 104 -3.96 10.25 1.34
N ALA A 105 -2.77 9.67 1.43
CA ALA A 105 -2.16 9.14 2.66
C ALA A 105 -0.77 9.75 2.92
N ALA A 106 -0.58 11.01 2.54
CA ALA A 106 0.66 11.73 2.81
C ALA A 106 0.96 11.76 4.32
N HIS A 107 2.22 11.58 4.70
CA HIS A 107 2.67 11.53 6.09
C HIS A 107 2.07 10.41 6.96
N ALA A 108 1.37 9.44 6.37
CA ALA A 108 0.81 8.31 7.12
C ALA A 108 1.93 7.47 7.77
N ARG A 109 1.66 6.98 8.99
CA ARG A 109 2.50 6.02 9.68
C ARG A 109 1.92 4.63 9.53
N LEU A 110 2.67 3.74 8.89
CA LEU A 110 2.26 2.39 8.53
C LEU A 110 3.14 1.38 9.26
N ARG A 111 2.56 0.59 10.15
CA ARG A 111 3.26 -0.44 10.92
C ARG A 111 2.55 -1.76 10.78
N HIS A 112 3.26 -2.77 10.27
CA HIS A 112 2.69 -4.08 10.00
C HIS A 112 1.42 -4.01 9.14
N VAL A 113 1.53 -3.34 7.99
CA VAL A 113 0.39 -3.14 7.09
C VAL A 113 0.52 -4.10 5.90
N THR A 114 -0.60 -4.73 5.53
CA THR A 114 -0.68 -5.60 4.35
C THR A 114 -1.82 -5.18 3.43
N LEU A 115 -1.53 -5.03 2.15
CA LEU A 115 -2.52 -4.87 1.09
C LEU A 115 -2.45 -6.12 0.20
N THR A 116 -3.60 -6.73 -0.09
CA THR A 116 -3.67 -7.91 -0.96
C THR A 116 -4.81 -7.76 -1.95
N ARG A 117 -4.53 -7.90 -3.25
CA ARG A 117 -5.51 -7.71 -4.34
C ARG A 117 -6.20 -6.34 -4.25
N VAL A 118 -5.39 -5.30 -4.06
CA VAL A 118 -5.88 -3.92 -3.93
C VAL A 118 -5.64 -3.16 -5.24
N ALA A 119 -6.66 -2.44 -5.69
CA ALA A 119 -6.51 -1.45 -6.75
C ALA A 119 -6.26 -0.06 -6.15
N ALA A 120 -5.03 0.44 -6.20
CA ALA A 120 -4.63 1.74 -5.66
C ALA A 120 -3.93 2.67 -6.70
N PRO A 121 -4.41 2.76 -7.96
CA PRO A 121 -3.85 3.70 -8.91
C PRO A 121 -4.01 5.15 -8.42
N LEU A 122 -3.06 6.01 -8.78
CA LEU A 122 -3.04 7.44 -8.40
C LEU A 122 -3.02 7.70 -6.87
N SER A 123 -2.78 6.68 -6.05
CA SER A 123 -2.70 6.86 -4.59
C SER A 123 -1.43 7.62 -4.18
N VAL A 124 -1.54 8.45 -3.14
CA VAL A 124 -0.49 9.36 -2.69
C VAL A 124 -0.04 8.97 -1.29
N TRP A 125 1.21 8.56 -1.16
CA TRP A 125 1.90 8.10 0.06
C TRP A 125 3.17 8.92 0.31
N VAL A 126 3.18 10.16 -0.18
CA VAL A 126 4.34 11.05 -0.11
C VAL A 126 4.74 11.27 1.35
N ARG A 127 6.03 11.07 1.64
CA ARG A 127 6.61 11.19 3.00
C ARG A 127 5.93 10.28 4.03
N ALA A 128 5.31 9.19 3.60
CA ALA A 128 4.85 8.15 4.50
C ALA A 128 6.04 7.50 5.22
N ASP A 129 5.80 7.05 6.44
CA ASP A 129 6.77 6.33 7.24
C ASP A 129 6.23 4.91 7.46
N ALA A 130 6.89 3.92 6.88
CA ALA A 130 6.46 2.54 6.90
C ALA A 130 7.49 1.59 7.53
N ALA A 131 7.01 0.64 8.33
CA ALA A 131 7.81 -0.48 8.79
C ALA A 131 6.97 -1.75 8.64
N HIS A 132 7.55 -2.76 7.98
CA HIS A 132 6.84 -4.00 7.64
C HIS A 132 5.60 -3.73 6.78
N LEU A 133 5.79 -3.04 5.65
CA LEU A 133 4.75 -2.82 4.65
C LEU A 133 4.86 -3.86 3.53
N ARG A 134 3.75 -4.52 3.24
CA ARG A 134 3.65 -5.55 2.21
C ARG A 134 2.45 -5.31 1.31
N LEU A 135 2.68 -5.35 0.00
CA LEU A 135 1.65 -5.28 -1.01
C LEU A 135 1.80 -6.51 -1.92
N ASP A 136 0.73 -7.27 -2.06
CA ASP A 136 0.65 -8.47 -2.87
C ASP A 136 -0.48 -8.33 -3.89
N ASP A 137 -0.21 -8.61 -5.17
CA ASP A 137 -1.20 -8.57 -6.25
C ASP A 137 -1.91 -7.20 -6.35
N CYS A 138 -1.18 -6.10 -6.15
CA CYS A 138 -1.77 -4.76 -6.11
C CYS A 138 -1.50 -3.98 -7.41
N ASP A 139 -2.47 -3.15 -7.80
CA ASP A 139 -2.26 -2.13 -8.83
C ASP A 139 -1.87 -0.80 -8.18
N LEU A 140 -0.65 -0.34 -8.46
CA LEU A 140 -0.09 0.92 -7.98
C LEU A 140 0.26 1.86 -9.14
N THR A 141 -0.38 1.67 -10.30
CA THR A 141 -0.17 2.50 -11.48
C THR A 141 -0.28 3.99 -11.13
N GLU A 142 0.78 4.75 -11.42
CA GLU A 142 0.87 6.18 -11.12
C GLU A 142 0.72 6.56 -9.64
N ALA A 143 0.87 5.61 -8.70
CA ALA A 143 0.96 5.92 -7.29
C ALA A 143 2.24 6.72 -6.96
N ALA A 144 2.20 7.54 -5.91
CA ALA A 144 3.31 8.40 -5.51
C ALA A 144 3.78 8.09 -4.10
N PHE A 145 5.03 7.65 -3.95
CA PHE A 145 5.72 7.34 -2.70
C PHE A 145 6.94 8.25 -2.47
N MET A 146 6.95 9.44 -3.08
CA MET A 146 8.09 10.35 -3.03
C MET A 146 8.49 10.67 -1.58
N ASP A 147 9.80 10.64 -1.31
CA ASP A 147 10.39 10.91 0.02
C ASP A 147 9.86 10.04 1.17
N ALA A 148 9.24 8.89 0.88
CA ALA A 148 8.76 7.96 1.90
C ALA A 148 9.90 7.12 2.51
N ASP A 149 9.82 6.80 3.80
CA ASP A 149 10.73 5.86 4.46
C ASP A 149 10.09 4.46 4.45
N LEU A 150 10.60 3.57 3.60
CA LEU A 150 10.00 2.26 3.30
C LEU A 150 11.01 1.10 3.46
N PRO A 151 11.74 0.98 4.58
CA PRO A 151 12.72 -0.09 4.79
C PRO A 151 12.04 -1.46 4.75
N GLY A 152 12.64 -2.37 3.98
CA GLY A 152 12.13 -3.74 3.81
C GLY A 152 10.75 -3.81 3.16
N LEU A 153 10.35 -2.80 2.39
CA LEU A 153 9.11 -2.83 1.59
C LEU A 153 9.06 -4.10 0.73
N ILE A 154 7.90 -4.75 0.69
CA ILE A 154 7.68 -5.88 -0.20
C ILE A 154 6.55 -5.58 -1.19
N LEU A 155 6.86 -5.57 -2.48
CA LEU A 155 5.90 -5.47 -3.59
C LEU A 155 6.01 -6.76 -4.42
N ARG A 156 5.06 -7.70 -4.25
CA ARG A 156 5.01 -8.94 -5.05
C ARG A 156 3.83 -8.93 -6.00
N ALA A 157 4.08 -9.34 -7.25
CA ALA A 157 3.06 -9.40 -8.29
C ALA A 157 2.28 -8.08 -8.44
N CYS A 158 2.94 -6.94 -8.18
CA CYS A 158 2.30 -5.63 -8.27
C CYS A 158 2.50 -5.02 -9.65
N LEU A 159 1.54 -4.19 -10.07
CA LEU A 159 1.68 -3.32 -11.22
C LEU A 159 2.23 -1.97 -10.75
N LEU A 160 3.48 -1.66 -11.11
CA LEU A 160 4.10 -0.37 -10.81
C LEU A 160 4.30 0.58 -12.02
N PRO A 161 3.52 0.50 -13.13
CA PRO A 161 3.72 1.45 -14.21
C PRO A 161 3.62 2.91 -13.77
N ARG A 162 4.66 3.68 -14.05
CA ARG A 162 4.75 5.12 -13.72
C ARG A 162 4.63 5.45 -12.22
N THR A 163 4.72 4.45 -11.32
CA THR A 163 4.79 4.68 -9.88
C THR A 163 6.04 5.51 -9.54
N ASP A 164 5.90 6.48 -8.63
CA ASP A 164 6.96 7.41 -8.28
C ASP A 164 7.57 7.10 -6.92
N LEU A 165 8.83 6.64 -6.92
CA LEU A 165 9.59 6.30 -5.72
C LEU A 165 10.79 7.24 -5.52
N ARG A 166 10.86 8.38 -6.25
CA ARG A 166 12.00 9.30 -6.13
C ARG A 166 12.13 9.83 -4.71
N GLY A 167 13.35 9.81 -4.16
CA GLY A 167 13.63 10.20 -2.78
C GLY A 167 13.24 9.18 -1.72
N ALA A 168 12.53 8.09 -2.07
CA ALA A 168 12.12 7.07 -1.11
C ALA A 168 13.32 6.25 -0.59
N ARG A 169 13.28 5.86 0.68
CA ARG A 169 14.27 4.95 1.27
C ARG A 169 13.77 3.51 1.11
N LEU A 170 14.42 2.75 0.24
CA LEU A 170 14.02 1.38 -0.12
C LEU A 170 15.04 0.32 0.34
N ALA A 171 15.78 0.60 1.42
CA ALA A 171 16.82 -0.31 1.90
C ALA A 171 16.23 -1.72 2.16
N GLY A 172 16.74 -2.72 1.44
CA GLY A 172 16.29 -4.11 1.52
C GLY A 172 14.88 -4.35 0.97
N ALA A 173 14.35 -3.45 0.14
CA ALA A 173 13.06 -3.68 -0.51
C ALA A 173 13.12 -4.84 -1.51
N ASP A 174 12.00 -5.55 -1.64
CA ASP A 174 11.83 -6.69 -2.53
C ASP A 174 10.74 -6.35 -3.55
N LEU A 175 11.15 -6.12 -4.80
CA LEU A 175 10.28 -5.77 -5.92
C LEU A 175 10.10 -6.92 -6.91
N ARG A 176 10.56 -8.13 -6.56
CA ARG A 176 10.45 -9.32 -7.42
C ARG A 176 9.01 -9.56 -7.85
N SER A 177 8.84 -10.19 -9.01
CA SER A 177 7.56 -10.52 -9.65
C SER A 177 6.65 -9.33 -10.01
N SER A 178 7.08 -8.09 -9.75
CA SER A 178 6.31 -6.89 -10.09
C SER A 178 6.65 -6.36 -11.49
N ASP A 179 5.72 -5.63 -12.09
CA ASP A 179 5.93 -4.92 -13.35
C ASP A 179 6.56 -3.55 -13.06
N LEU A 180 7.79 -3.31 -13.53
CA LEU A 180 8.55 -2.10 -13.23
C LEU A 180 8.53 -1.08 -14.39
N ARG A 181 7.72 -1.29 -15.43
CA ARG A 181 7.75 -0.48 -16.65
C ARG A 181 7.48 1.00 -16.38
N GLY A 182 8.47 1.84 -16.63
CA GLY A 182 8.34 3.30 -16.44
C GLY A 182 8.28 3.73 -14.97
N LEU A 183 8.64 2.85 -14.04
CA LEU A 183 8.86 3.19 -12.63
C LEU A 183 9.79 4.40 -12.51
N ARG A 184 9.40 5.43 -11.75
CA ARG A 184 10.22 6.64 -11.59
C ARG A 184 11.10 6.48 -10.35
N VAL A 185 12.37 6.19 -10.57
CA VAL A 185 13.42 6.00 -9.57
C VAL A 185 14.74 6.57 -10.12
N THR A 186 15.70 6.82 -9.23
CA THR A 186 17.10 7.04 -9.60
C THR A 186 17.95 5.85 -9.14
N PRO A 187 19.21 5.72 -9.58
CA PRO A 187 20.10 4.65 -9.10
C PRO A 187 20.23 4.60 -7.57
N ARG A 188 20.07 5.74 -6.90
CA ARG A 188 20.18 5.85 -5.44
C ARG A 188 19.08 5.04 -4.72
N GLU A 189 17.84 5.14 -5.17
CA GLU A 189 16.73 4.42 -4.52
C GLU A 189 16.77 2.92 -4.80
N LEU A 190 17.47 2.48 -5.84
CA LEU A 190 17.63 1.06 -6.19
C LEU A 190 18.73 0.34 -5.39
N GLU A 191 19.51 1.06 -4.58
CA GLU A 191 20.59 0.45 -3.78
C GLU A 191 20.04 -0.58 -2.79
N GLY A 192 20.46 -1.83 -2.93
CA GLY A 192 20.03 -2.94 -2.07
C GLY A 192 18.61 -3.45 -2.35
N VAL A 193 17.95 -2.98 -3.41
CA VAL A 193 16.65 -3.49 -3.85
C VAL A 193 16.83 -4.85 -4.55
N THR A 194 15.95 -5.79 -4.23
CA THR A 194 15.93 -7.11 -4.86
C THR A 194 14.92 -7.14 -6.01
N VAL A 195 15.36 -7.61 -7.18
CA VAL A 195 14.55 -7.82 -8.39
C VAL A 195 14.85 -9.21 -8.97
N ASP A 196 13.97 -9.69 -9.85
CA ASP A 196 14.17 -10.89 -10.65
C ASP A 196 14.97 -10.57 -11.92
N ALA A 197 15.65 -11.59 -12.46
CA ALA A 197 16.39 -11.46 -13.71
C ALA A 197 15.52 -10.99 -14.88
N THR A 198 14.23 -11.34 -14.87
CA THR A 198 13.24 -10.94 -15.89
C THR A 198 12.92 -9.45 -15.86
N GLN A 199 13.23 -8.75 -14.75
CA GLN A 199 12.99 -7.31 -14.59
C GLN A 199 14.20 -6.46 -15.03
N LEU A 200 15.34 -7.08 -15.38
CA LEU A 200 16.54 -6.37 -15.84
C LEU A 200 16.30 -5.49 -17.08
N PRO A 201 15.48 -5.87 -18.08
CA PRO A 201 15.17 -4.98 -19.20
C PRO A 201 14.46 -3.70 -18.80
N ASP A 202 13.51 -3.78 -17.86
CA ASP A 202 12.83 -2.60 -17.33
C ASP A 202 13.85 -1.69 -16.63
N LEU A 203 14.69 -2.23 -15.74
CA LEU A 203 15.73 -1.45 -15.06
C LEU A 203 16.73 -0.82 -16.04
N ALA A 204 17.17 -1.54 -17.07
CA ALA A 204 18.05 -0.99 -18.09
C ALA A 204 17.40 0.21 -18.77
N HIS A 205 16.13 0.09 -19.15
CA HIS A 205 15.37 1.20 -19.76
C HIS A 205 15.26 2.41 -18.83
N LEU A 206 15.01 2.19 -17.53
CA LEU A 206 14.95 3.25 -16.52
C LEU A 206 16.27 4.01 -16.38
N LEU A 207 17.39 3.31 -16.59
CA LEU A 207 18.74 3.88 -16.54
C LEU A 207 19.20 4.47 -17.88
N GLY A 208 18.32 4.51 -18.90
CA GLY A 208 18.64 5.00 -20.23
C GLY A 208 19.48 4.04 -21.08
N VAL A 209 19.60 2.78 -20.66
CA VAL A 209 20.33 1.72 -21.36
C VAL A 209 19.37 0.92 -22.23
N ARG A 210 19.80 0.57 -23.45
CA ARG A 210 19.05 -0.33 -24.33
C ARG A 210 19.57 -1.74 -24.16
N VAL A 211 18.67 -2.69 -23.93
CA VAL A 211 19.00 -4.12 -23.98
C VAL A 211 18.91 -4.56 -25.44
N GLY A 212 20.06 -4.92 -26.02
CA GLY A 212 20.12 -5.55 -27.34
C GLY A 212 19.92 -7.06 -27.23
N GLU A 213 19.45 -7.67 -28.31
CA GLU A 213 19.52 -9.12 -28.48
C GLU A 213 20.99 -9.55 -28.64
N SER A 214 21.33 -10.76 -28.19
CA SER A 214 22.66 -11.30 -28.45
C SER A 214 22.91 -11.38 -29.94
N LEU A 215 24.07 -10.86 -30.39
CA LEU A 215 24.54 -11.10 -31.74
C LEU A 215 24.62 -12.62 -31.95
N PRO A 216 24.17 -13.15 -33.11
CA PRO A 216 24.37 -14.55 -33.43
C PRO A 216 25.86 -14.88 -33.29
N GLU A 217 26.19 -16.04 -32.69
CA GLU A 217 27.58 -16.50 -32.70
C GLU A 217 28.06 -16.54 -34.15
N PRO A 218 29.28 -16.06 -34.46
CA PRO A 218 29.80 -16.18 -35.80
C PRO A 218 29.81 -17.67 -36.15
N ASP A 219 29.06 -18.03 -37.19
CA ASP A 219 29.02 -19.39 -37.72
C ASP A 219 30.45 -19.94 -37.73
N ALA A 220 30.67 -21.04 -37.02
CA ALA A 220 31.93 -21.77 -37.12
C ALA A 220 32.11 -22.12 -38.59
N LEU A 221 32.98 -21.37 -39.27
CA LEU A 221 33.34 -21.62 -40.67
C LEU A 221 33.77 -23.10 -40.79
N PRO A 222 33.30 -23.80 -41.83
CA PRO A 222 33.48 -25.25 -41.99
C PRO A 222 34.93 -25.70 -42.07
#